data_AF-A0A7S0H9B6-F1
#
_entry.id   AF-A0A7S0H9B6-F1
#
_cell.length_a   1.000
_cell.length_b   1.000
_cell.length_c   1.000
_cell.angle_alpha   90.00
_cell.angle_beta   90.00
_cell.angle_gamma   90.00
#
_symmetry.space_group_name_H-M   'P 1'
#
loop_
_entity.id
_entity.type
_entity.pdbx_description
1 polymer ?
#
loop_
_entity_poly.entity_id
_entity_poly.type
_entity_poly.pdbx_seq_one_letter_code
_entity_poly.pdbx_strand_id
1 'polypeptide(L)'
;MPQLRQMWPDMPSLDQLPRSSIVGFLHVAEVVPIEEFPPERREPGCTGPFVWVIDRAILLEQPFHCAGALGMWAPPKDLPVPEEVMLHCQSEAVLAVAPVPRKPAAVKAQPVMSATDDDHEGGEGATRLE
;
A
#
# COMPACT_ATOMS: atom_id res chain seq x y z
N MET A 1 -18.82 3.33 -5.75
CA MET A 1 -19.08 1.96 -5.26
C MET A 1 -20.06 1.09 -6.09
N PRO A 2 -20.70 1.50 -7.21
CA PRO A 2 -21.56 0.57 -7.98
C PRO A 2 -20.82 -0.37 -8.96
N GLN A 3 -19.50 -0.23 -9.16
CA GLN A 3 -18.74 -0.99 -10.18
C GLN A 3 -18.35 -2.41 -9.73
N LEU A 4 -18.09 -2.64 -8.44
CA LEU A 4 -17.53 -3.91 -7.96
C LEU A 4 -18.51 -5.08 -8.11
N ARG A 5 -19.80 -4.86 -7.80
CA ARG A 5 -20.86 -5.87 -8.02
C ARG A 5 -21.18 -6.10 -9.50
N GLN A 6 -20.89 -5.15 -10.39
CA GLN A 6 -21.03 -5.38 -11.82
C GLN A 6 -19.94 -6.34 -12.33
N MET A 7 -18.73 -6.23 -11.78
CA MET A 7 -17.60 -7.12 -12.10
C MET A 7 -17.65 -8.47 -11.37
N TRP A 8 -18.24 -8.51 -10.17
CA TRP A 8 -18.41 -9.71 -9.38
C TRP A 8 -19.86 -9.80 -8.87
N PRO A 9 -20.79 -10.30 -9.71
CA PRO A 9 -22.22 -10.33 -9.37
C PRO A 9 -22.53 -11.14 -8.12
N ASP A 10 -21.86 -12.27 -7.95
CA ASP A 10 -22.03 -13.19 -6.82
C ASP A 10 -21.20 -12.79 -5.59
N MET A 11 -20.71 -11.54 -5.55
CA MET A 11 -19.95 -11.06 -4.41
C MET A 11 -20.82 -11.10 -3.14
N PRO A 12 -20.35 -11.78 -2.07
CA PRO A 12 -21.06 -11.77 -0.80
C PRO A 12 -21.14 -10.36 -0.23
N SER A 13 -22.10 -10.13 0.65
CA SER A 13 -22.24 -8.80 1.23
C SER A 13 -21.02 -8.46 2.11
N LEU A 14 -20.58 -7.21 2.10
CA LEU A 14 -19.34 -6.79 2.79
C LEU A 14 -19.39 -6.99 4.31
N ASP A 15 -20.58 -7.04 4.89
CA ASP A 15 -20.85 -7.38 6.29
C ASP A 15 -20.70 -8.88 6.59
N GLN A 16 -20.79 -9.73 5.58
CA GLN A 16 -20.60 -11.19 5.71
C GLN A 16 -19.13 -11.61 5.57
N LEU A 17 -18.28 -10.71 5.04
CA LEU A 17 -16.87 -11.00 4.88
C LEU A 17 -16.14 -10.97 6.24
N PRO A 18 -15.26 -11.96 6.52
CA PRO A 18 -14.43 -11.95 7.71
C PRO A 18 -13.62 -10.65 7.81
N ARG A 19 -13.64 -10.01 8.97
CA ARG A 19 -12.86 -8.80 9.27
C ARG A 19 -11.70 -9.17 10.17
N SER A 20 -10.57 -8.45 10.02
CA SER A 20 -9.38 -8.66 10.85
C SER A 20 -9.04 -10.15 10.99
N SER A 21 -8.95 -10.83 9.84
CA SER A 21 -8.71 -12.27 9.77
C SER A 21 -7.89 -12.60 8.53
N ILE A 22 -7.04 -13.61 8.64
CA ILE A 22 -6.45 -14.28 7.48
C ILE A 22 -7.46 -15.31 6.99
N VAL A 23 -7.79 -15.27 5.70
CA VAL A 23 -8.81 -16.13 5.08
C VAL A 23 -8.23 -17.21 4.19
N GLY A 24 -6.93 -17.16 3.93
CA GLY A 24 -6.27 -18.08 3.01
C GLY A 24 -4.85 -17.66 2.68
N PHE A 25 -4.30 -18.41 1.74
CA PHE A 25 -2.97 -18.24 1.18
C PHE A 25 -3.09 -18.05 -0.32
N LEU A 26 -2.13 -17.35 -0.89
CA LEU A 26 -2.00 -17.19 -2.33
C LEU A 26 -0.54 -17.37 -2.71
N HIS A 27 -0.31 -17.84 -3.93
CA HIS A 27 1.02 -17.88 -4.51
C HIS A 27 1.15 -16.72 -5.50
N VAL A 28 2.17 -15.89 -5.30
CA VAL A 28 2.51 -14.80 -6.22
C VAL A 28 3.53 -15.35 -7.20
N ALA A 29 3.09 -15.68 -8.41
CA ALA A 29 3.96 -16.20 -9.45
C ALA A 29 4.88 -15.10 -10.01
N GLU A 30 4.33 -13.89 -10.22
CA GLU A 30 5.05 -12.77 -10.80
C GLU A 30 4.54 -11.44 -10.23
N VAL A 31 5.42 -10.43 -10.20
CA VAL A 31 5.06 -9.03 -9.94
C VAL A 31 5.62 -8.18 -11.07
N VAL A 32 4.73 -7.57 -11.85
CA VAL A 32 5.09 -6.85 -13.08
C VAL A 32 4.61 -5.39 -12.96
N PRO A 33 5.39 -4.38 -13.39
CA PRO A 33 4.89 -3.02 -13.52
C PRO A 33 3.63 -2.98 -14.41
N ILE A 34 2.63 -2.19 -14.03
CA ILE A 34 1.36 -2.18 -14.78
C ILE A 34 1.57 -1.77 -16.23
N GLU A 35 2.53 -0.90 -16.53
CA GLU A 35 2.86 -0.43 -17.88
C GLU A 35 3.37 -1.56 -18.78
N GLU A 36 4.03 -2.57 -18.21
CA GLU A 36 4.62 -3.70 -18.92
C GLU A 36 3.66 -4.90 -19.02
N PHE A 37 2.61 -4.94 -18.19
CA PHE A 37 1.66 -6.04 -18.17
C PHE A 37 0.68 -5.98 -19.36
N PRO A 38 0.40 -7.07 -20.10
CA PRO A 38 -0.43 -7.02 -21.31
C PRO A 38 -1.83 -6.42 -21.06
N PRO A 39 -2.23 -5.31 -21.73
CA PRO A 39 -3.52 -4.65 -21.50
C PRO A 39 -4.74 -5.56 -21.61
N GLU A 40 -4.71 -6.51 -22.54
CA GLU A 40 -5.76 -7.49 -22.79
C GLU A 40 -5.94 -8.51 -21.66
N ARG A 41 -4.93 -8.67 -20.79
CA ARG A 41 -4.98 -9.52 -19.60
C ARG A 41 -5.33 -8.74 -18.32
N ARG A 42 -5.48 -7.41 -18.40
CA ARG A 42 -5.81 -6.58 -17.23
C ARG A 42 -7.30 -6.65 -16.95
N GLU A 43 -7.63 -7.15 -15.76
CA GLU A 43 -8.99 -7.05 -15.26
C GLU A 43 -9.37 -5.57 -15.03
N PRO A 44 -10.64 -5.16 -15.21
CA PRO A 44 -11.08 -3.77 -15.07
C PRO A 44 -10.80 -3.11 -13.70
N GLY A 45 -10.34 -3.88 -12.71
CA GLY A 45 -9.98 -3.43 -11.36
C GLY A 45 -8.48 -3.22 -11.12
N CYS A 46 -7.62 -3.55 -12.09
CA CYS A 46 -6.17 -3.39 -11.99
C CYS A 46 -5.78 -1.90 -12.07
N THR A 47 -5.66 -1.24 -10.91
CA THR A 47 -5.37 0.21 -10.80
C THR A 47 -4.06 0.54 -10.08
N GLY A 48 -3.39 -0.45 -9.51
CA GLY A 48 -2.11 -0.28 -8.83
C GLY A 48 -0.93 -0.14 -9.79
N PRO A 49 0.23 0.37 -9.33
CA PRO A 49 1.44 0.52 -10.15
C PRO A 49 2.10 -0.83 -10.52
N PHE A 50 1.73 -1.91 -9.81
CA PHE A 50 2.20 -3.26 -10.07
C PHE A 50 1.01 -4.22 -10.14
N VAL A 51 1.10 -5.19 -11.05
CA VAL A 51 0.18 -6.32 -11.18
C VAL A 51 0.82 -7.53 -10.50
N TRP A 52 0.10 -8.09 -9.53
CA TRP A 52 0.50 -9.29 -8.80
C TRP A 52 -0.21 -10.48 -9.45
N VAL A 53 0.54 -11.32 -10.15
CA VAL A 53 0.00 -12.48 -10.84
C VAL A 53 -0.15 -13.62 -9.82
N ILE A 54 -1.38 -14.01 -9.57
CA ILE A 54 -1.73 -15.09 -8.64
C ILE A 54 -2.15 -16.30 -9.47
N ASP A 55 -1.38 -17.39 -9.40
CA ASP A 55 -1.70 -18.65 -10.10
C ASP A 55 -2.47 -19.63 -9.22
N ARG A 56 -2.39 -19.46 -7.88
CA ARG A 56 -3.02 -20.33 -6.89
C ARG A 56 -3.52 -19.54 -5.69
N ALA A 57 -4.67 -19.98 -5.17
CA ALA A 57 -5.23 -19.52 -3.91
C ALA A 57 -5.77 -20.73 -3.13
N ILE A 58 -5.48 -20.77 -1.84
CA ILE A 58 -5.93 -21.80 -0.91
C ILE A 58 -6.71 -21.11 0.18
N LEU A 59 -8.00 -21.44 0.31
CA LEU A 59 -8.84 -20.89 1.37
C LEU A 59 -8.68 -21.70 2.64
N LEU A 60 -8.67 -21.01 3.77
CA LEU A 60 -8.80 -21.69 5.06
C LEU A 60 -10.26 -22.14 5.26
N GLU A 61 -10.44 -23.32 5.85
CA GLU A 61 -11.77 -23.80 6.23
C GLU A 61 -12.47 -22.86 7.22
N GLN A 62 -11.68 -22.24 8.11
CA GLN A 62 -12.14 -21.22 9.04
C GLN A 62 -11.19 -20.02 9.02
N PRO A 63 -11.69 -18.78 8.99
CA PRO A 63 -10.84 -17.60 9.09
C PRO A 63 -10.00 -17.61 10.37
N PHE A 64 -8.72 -17.29 10.25
CA PHE A 64 -7.83 -17.13 11.40
C PHE A 64 -7.89 -15.67 11.88
N HIS A 65 -8.48 -15.44 13.06
CA HIS A 65 -8.64 -14.09 13.59
C HIS A 65 -7.29 -13.48 14.03
N CYS A 66 -6.92 -12.35 13.43
CA CYS A 66 -5.73 -11.60 13.80
C CYS A 66 -5.82 -10.13 13.34
N ALA A 67 -5.23 -9.22 14.11
CA ALA A 67 -5.06 -7.85 13.65
C ALA A 67 -4.10 -7.81 12.45
N GLY A 68 -4.52 -7.17 11.35
CA GLY A 68 -3.63 -6.90 10.24
C GLY A 68 -2.61 -5.79 10.56
N ALA A 69 -1.57 -5.69 9.75
CA ALA A 69 -0.60 -4.60 9.82
C ALA A 69 -0.40 -3.96 8.43
N LEU A 70 0.15 -2.74 8.40
CA LEU A 70 0.43 -2.02 7.16
C LEU A 70 1.61 -2.65 6.43
N GLY A 71 1.46 -2.85 5.11
CA GLY A 71 2.49 -3.44 4.25
C GLY A 71 2.55 -4.96 4.36
N MET A 72 3.70 -5.56 4.03
CA MET A 72 3.94 -6.98 4.26
C MET A 72 4.38 -7.17 5.71
N TRP A 73 3.80 -8.16 6.39
CA TRP A 73 4.09 -8.46 7.78
C TRP A 73 4.12 -9.98 8.00
N ALA A 74 4.89 -10.40 9.00
CA ALA A 74 5.02 -11.80 9.33
C ALA A 74 3.73 -12.32 9.96
N PRO A 75 3.16 -13.44 9.49
CA PRO A 75 1.94 -13.98 10.05
C PRO A 75 2.15 -14.47 11.51
N PRO A 76 1.07 -14.63 12.28
CA PRO A 76 1.13 -15.23 13.61
C PRO A 76 1.74 -16.64 13.56
N LYS A 77 2.53 -17.00 14.59
CA LYS A 77 3.26 -18.28 14.63
C LYS A 77 2.36 -19.51 14.70
N ASP A 78 1.14 -19.31 15.17
CA ASP A 78 0.10 -20.31 15.38
C ASP A 78 -0.90 -20.38 14.21
N LEU A 79 -0.68 -19.63 13.13
CA LEU A 79 -1.48 -19.73 11.92
C LEU A 79 -1.39 -21.16 11.36
N PRO A 80 -2.52 -21.88 11.19
CA PRO A 80 -2.51 -23.19 10.56
C PRO A 80 -2.13 -23.05 9.08
N VAL A 81 -0.94 -23.52 8.72
CA VAL A 81 -0.47 -23.53 7.34
C VAL A 81 -0.77 -24.90 6.71
N PRO A 82 -1.60 -24.98 5.67
CA PRO A 82 -1.87 -26.24 4.97
C PRO A 82 -0.58 -26.88 4.42
N GLU A 83 -0.52 -28.21 4.40
CA GLU A 83 0.66 -28.95 3.88
C GLU A 83 1.01 -28.56 2.45
N GLU A 84 0.01 -28.31 1.61
CA GLU A 84 0.18 -27.82 0.23
C GLU A 84 0.99 -26.52 0.17
N VAL A 85 0.76 -25.58 1.10
CA VAL A 85 1.53 -24.33 1.18
C VAL A 85 2.97 -24.62 1.57
N MET A 86 3.18 -25.50 2.55
CA MET A 86 4.53 -25.85 3.03
C MET A 86 5.38 -26.54 1.95
N LEU A 87 4.77 -27.41 1.14
CA LEU A 87 5.42 -28.08 0.01
C LEU A 87 5.94 -27.07 -1.02
N HIS A 88 5.18 -26.03 -1.30
CA HIS A 88 5.57 -24.99 -2.25
C HIS A 88 6.66 -24.06 -1.69
N CYS A 89 6.64 -23.74 -0.40
CA CYS A 89 7.70 -22.94 0.22
C CYS A 89 9.07 -23.66 0.28
N GLN A 90 9.09 -24.99 0.18
CA GLN A 90 10.33 -25.78 0.22
C GLN A 90 10.96 -25.99 -1.17
N SER A 91 10.22 -25.69 -2.25
CA SER A 91 10.63 -26.08 -3.61
C SER A 91 11.45 -25.03 -4.36
N GLU A 92 11.58 -23.79 -3.87
CA GLU A 92 12.44 -22.79 -4.52
C GLU A 92 13.33 -22.07 -3.50
N ALA A 93 14.63 -22.15 -3.75
CA ALA A 93 15.66 -21.39 -3.05
C ALA A 93 15.24 -19.92 -2.98
N VAL A 94 15.24 -19.38 -1.75
CA VAL A 94 15.02 -17.98 -1.41
C VAL A 94 15.89 -17.08 -2.30
N LEU A 95 15.34 -16.64 -3.43
CA LEU A 95 15.97 -15.59 -4.23
C LEU A 95 15.66 -14.26 -3.56
N ALA A 96 16.75 -13.68 -3.06
CA ALA A 96 16.86 -12.36 -2.46
C ALA A 96 15.80 -11.36 -2.94
N VAL A 97 14.89 -10.99 -2.03
CA VAL A 97 14.06 -9.79 -2.19
C VAL A 97 15.02 -8.60 -2.21
N ALA A 98 15.31 -8.08 -3.41
CA ALA A 98 16.00 -6.82 -3.54
C ALA A 98 15.14 -5.74 -2.84
N PRO A 99 15.72 -4.90 -1.96
CA PRO A 99 14.96 -3.85 -1.30
C PRO A 99 14.43 -2.89 -2.37
N VAL A 100 13.10 -2.76 -2.45
CA VAL A 100 12.44 -1.73 -3.27
C VAL A 100 13.04 -0.37 -2.91
N PRO A 101 13.59 0.41 -3.86
CA PRO A 101 14.08 1.74 -3.58
C PRO A 101 12.95 2.62 -3.05
N ARG A 102 12.96 2.90 -1.74
CA ARG A 102 12.07 3.92 -1.18
C ARG A 102 12.59 5.27 -1.69
N LYS A 103 11.83 5.90 -2.58
CA LYS A 103 12.03 7.31 -2.92
C LYS A 103 11.97 8.10 -1.59
N PRO A 104 12.97 8.92 -1.25
CA PRO A 104 12.96 9.63 0.03
C PRO A 104 11.73 10.54 0.07
N ALA A 105 10.96 10.42 1.14
CA ALA A 105 9.85 11.32 1.43
C ALA A 105 10.39 12.75 1.41
N ALA A 106 9.77 13.60 0.60
CA ALA A 106 10.11 15.02 0.53
C ALA A 106 10.11 15.61 1.95
N VAL A 107 11.24 16.23 2.27
CA VAL A 107 11.51 16.91 3.54
C VAL A 107 10.37 17.88 3.84
N LYS A 108 9.84 17.79 5.07
CA LYS A 108 8.84 18.71 5.64
C LYS A 108 9.23 20.16 5.35
N ALA A 109 8.36 20.91 4.71
CA ALA A 109 8.47 22.37 4.65
C ALA A 109 8.44 22.91 6.08
N GLN A 110 9.52 23.61 6.48
CA GLN A 110 9.57 24.32 7.75
C GLN A 110 8.61 25.53 7.69
N PRO A 111 7.93 25.88 8.80
CA PRO A 111 7.17 27.11 8.88
C PRO A 111 8.15 28.30 8.99
N VAL A 112 8.02 29.26 8.08
CA VAL A 112 8.73 30.55 8.17
C VAL A 112 8.13 31.34 9.34
N MET A 113 8.83 31.33 10.47
CA MET A 113 8.74 32.39 11.48
C MET A 113 9.88 33.35 11.23
N SER A 114 9.58 34.53 10.69
CA SER A 114 10.50 35.67 10.73
C SER A 114 9.84 36.74 11.58
N ALA A 115 10.33 36.88 12.81
CA ALA A 115 10.02 38.00 13.68
C ALA A 115 11.15 39.03 13.57
N THR A 116 10.77 40.32 13.56
CA THR A 116 11.53 41.53 13.99
C THR A 116 12.82 41.84 13.21
N ASP A 117 13.26 43.08 12.98
CA ASP A 117 12.77 44.45 13.15
C ASP A 117 13.78 45.33 12.35
N ASP A 118 13.37 46.57 12.13
CA ASP A 118 14.22 47.77 12.03
C ASP A 118 15.03 48.16 10.78
N ASP A 119 15.10 49.49 10.69
CA ASP A 119 15.92 50.37 9.87
C ASP A 119 15.63 50.44 8.36
N HIS A 120 14.87 51.47 7.97
CA HIS A 120 15.27 52.38 6.87
C HIS A 120 14.79 53.81 7.17
N GLU A 121 15.79 54.64 7.45
CA GLU A 121 15.78 56.08 7.71
C GLU A 121 15.54 56.92 6.43
N GLY A 122 14.85 58.05 6.58
CA GLY A 122 14.71 59.11 5.58
C GLY A 122 13.39 59.86 5.78
N GLY A 123 13.32 61.15 6.10
CA GLY A 123 14.29 62.24 6.08
C GLY A 123 13.53 63.49 5.62
N GLU A 124 13.62 64.57 6.40
CA GLU A 124 13.20 65.96 6.09
C GLU A 124 11.68 66.26 6.13
N GLY A 125 11.15 67.28 6.79
CA GLY A 125 11.71 68.39 7.58
C GLY A 125 10.55 69.33 7.87
N ALA A 126 10.16 69.47 9.14
CA ALA A 126 9.07 70.36 9.56
C ALA A 126 9.58 71.80 9.72
N THR A 127 8.91 72.72 9.04
CA THR A 127 8.91 74.17 9.23
C THR A 127 8.66 74.57 10.69
N ARG A 128 9.42 75.55 11.23
CA ARG A 128 8.88 76.74 11.94
C ARG A 128 9.98 77.68 12.48
N LEU A 129 9.97 78.92 11.97
CA LEU A 129 10.17 80.23 12.62
C LEU A 129 9.54 81.17 11.58
N GLU A 130 8.45 81.91 11.84
CA GLU A 130 8.02 82.62 13.04
C GLU A 130 6.53 82.37 13.37
#